data_AF-A0A3M2LQP7-F1
#
_entry.id   AF-A0A3M2LQP7-F1
#
_cell.length_a   1.000
_cell.length_b   1.000
_cell.length_c   1.000
_cell.angle_alpha   90.00
_cell.angle_beta   90.00
_cell.angle_gamma   90.00
#
_symmetry.space_group_name_H-M   'P 1'
#
loop_
_entity.id
_entity.type
_entity.pdbx_description
1 polymer ?
#
loop_
_entity_poly.entity_id
_entity_poly.type
_entity_poly.pdbx_seq_one_letter_code
_entity_poly.pdbx_strand_id
1 'polypeptide(L)'
;MFADKIQQSARGMNRPLPSNQRRAFLEVLHQVIKETRPGVKSTLVLRAGCQVLFVFDAADPGRSGEVGCDFDRASGWAFTWVADGSILGRVQDVHAVAAAIAARTSGWGRR
;
A
#
# COMPACT_ATOMS: atom_id res chain seq x y z
N MET A 1 -24.71 -14.59 -27.84
CA MET A 1 -23.42 -13.87 -27.99
C MET A 1 -23.34 -12.81 -26.91
N PHE A 2 -22.15 -12.71 -26.32
CA PHE A 2 -21.82 -12.16 -25.01
C PHE A 2 -21.98 -10.64 -24.90
N ALA A 3 -22.81 -10.17 -23.96
CA ALA A 3 -22.75 -8.79 -23.48
C ALA A 3 -23.50 -8.64 -22.14
N ASP A 4 -23.01 -9.24 -21.05
CA ASP A 4 -23.66 -9.09 -19.73
C ASP A 4 -22.71 -9.31 -18.53
N LYS A 5 -21.44 -8.89 -18.63
CA LYS A 5 -20.46 -9.24 -17.57
C LYS A 5 -19.41 -8.19 -17.19
N ILE A 6 -19.67 -6.89 -17.33
CA ILE A 6 -18.74 -5.84 -16.85
C ILE A 6 -19.39 -4.85 -15.86
N GLN A 7 -20.58 -5.12 -15.32
CA GLN A 7 -21.24 -4.18 -14.38
C GLN A 7 -21.38 -4.67 -12.93
N GLN A 8 -20.79 -5.81 -12.57
CA GLN A 8 -20.90 -6.37 -11.21
C GLN A 8 -19.66 -6.23 -10.33
N SER A 9 -18.54 -5.72 -10.83
CA SER A 9 -17.30 -5.55 -10.04
C SER A 9 -17.26 -4.29 -9.16
N ALA A 10 -18.20 -3.35 -9.31
CA ALA A 10 -18.18 -2.08 -8.58
C ALA A 10 -18.97 -2.06 -7.25
N ARG A 11 -19.74 -3.11 -6.92
CA ARG A 11 -20.69 -3.08 -5.78
C ARG A 11 -20.17 -3.67 -4.46
N GLY A 12 -18.90 -4.10 -4.40
CA GLY A 12 -18.27 -4.63 -3.18
C GLY A 12 -17.51 -3.62 -2.31
N MET A 13 -17.24 -2.40 -2.81
CA MET A 13 -16.21 -1.52 -2.25
C MET A 13 -16.68 -0.59 -1.10
N ASN A 14 -17.94 -0.69 -0.65
CA ASN A 14 -18.51 0.28 0.31
C ASN A 14 -18.73 -0.28 1.73
N ARG A 15 -18.13 -1.41 2.09
CA ARG A 15 -18.05 -1.77 3.51
C ARG A 15 -16.80 -1.09 4.07
N PRO A 16 -16.90 -0.15 5.02
CA PRO A 16 -15.73 0.30 5.75
C PRO A 16 -15.09 -0.94 6.36
N LEU A 17 -13.88 -1.25 5.90
CA LEU A 17 -13.05 -2.24 6.55
C LEU A 17 -12.94 -1.87 8.03
N PRO A 18 -12.76 -2.83 8.95
CA PRO A 18 -12.46 -2.52 10.35
C PRO A 18 -11.33 -1.50 10.39
N SER A 19 -11.67 -0.23 10.65
CA SER A 19 -10.77 0.90 10.33
C SER A 19 -9.52 0.88 11.21
N ASN A 20 -9.66 0.30 12.40
CA ASN A 20 -8.58 0.06 13.34
C ASN A 20 -7.54 -0.94 12.79
N GLN A 21 -7.96 -2.00 12.09
CA GLN A 21 -7.02 -2.99 11.53
C GLN A 21 -6.20 -2.41 10.39
N ARG A 22 -6.84 -1.70 9.44
CA ARG A 22 -6.14 -1.02 8.34
C ARG A 22 -5.06 -0.09 8.89
N ARG A 23 -5.44 0.77 9.85
CA ARG A 23 -4.51 1.69 10.49
C ARG A 23 -3.36 0.95 11.19
N ALA A 24 -3.67 -0.05 12.00
CA ALA A 24 -2.66 -0.81 12.74
C ALA A 24 -1.62 -1.46 11.79
N PHE A 25 -2.05 -2.04 10.68
CA PHE A 25 -1.11 -2.62 9.70
C PHE A 25 -0.25 -1.56 9.02
N LEU A 26 -0.82 -0.39 8.68
CA LEU A 26 -0.05 0.72 8.11
C LEU A 26 0.95 1.30 9.13
N GLU A 27 0.61 1.34 10.42
CA GLU A 27 1.52 1.75 11.50
C GLU A 27 2.68 0.77 11.67
N VAL A 28 2.41 -0.54 11.65
CA VAL A 28 3.45 -1.57 11.69
C VAL A 28 4.39 -1.42 10.49
N LEU A 29 3.84 -1.27 9.27
CA LEU A 29 4.65 -1.05 8.08
C LEU A 29 5.47 0.24 8.15
N HIS A 30 4.88 1.34 8.64
CA HIS A 30 5.57 2.61 8.86
C HIS A 30 6.79 2.43 9.78
N GLN A 31 6.61 1.71 10.89
CA GLN A 31 7.69 1.45 11.83
C GLN A 31 8.79 0.57 11.22
N VAL A 32 8.43 -0.50 10.50
CA VAL A 32 9.39 -1.37 9.82
C VAL A 32 10.20 -0.61 8.75
N ILE A 33 9.56 0.30 7.99
CA ILE A 33 10.26 1.15 7.02
C ILE A 33 11.28 2.03 7.73
N LYS A 34 10.89 2.68 8.84
CA LYS A 34 11.79 3.54 9.62
C LYS A 34 13.01 2.78 10.15
N GLU A 35 12.83 1.54 10.58
CA GLU A 35 13.89 0.71 11.16
C GLU A 35 14.81 0.09 10.11
N THR A 36 14.26 -0.32 8.95
CA THR A 36 14.99 -1.18 8.00
C THR A 36 15.36 -0.49 6.69
N ARG A 37 14.75 0.67 6.37
CA ARG A 37 14.90 1.35 5.07
C ARG A 37 15.21 2.85 5.29
N PRO A 38 16.41 3.24 5.75
CA PRO A 38 16.73 4.63 6.10
C PRO A 38 16.59 5.64 4.93
N GLY A 39 16.74 5.15 3.68
CA GLY A 39 16.55 5.92 2.45
C GLY A 39 15.10 6.16 2.04
N VAL A 40 14.13 5.52 2.71
CA VAL A 40 12.69 5.72 2.49
C VAL A 40 12.11 6.44 3.70
N LYS A 41 11.41 7.54 3.47
CA LYS A 41 10.59 8.20 4.48
C LYS A 41 9.14 7.80 4.28
N SER A 42 8.39 7.79 5.36
CA SER A 42 6.97 7.45 5.32
C SER A 42 6.17 8.20 6.37
N THR A 43 4.88 8.39 6.12
CA THR A 43 3.94 9.01 7.05
C THR A 43 2.51 8.58 6.76
N LEU A 44 1.71 8.38 7.81
CA LEU A 44 0.28 8.06 7.64
C LEU A 44 -0.50 9.33 7.30
N VAL A 45 -1.27 9.28 6.23
CA VAL A 45 -2.11 10.40 5.77
C VAL A 45 -3.54 9.93 5.50
N LEU A 46 -4.48 10.87 5.52
CA LEU A 46 -5.86 10.63 5.11
C LEU A 46 -6.05 11.08 3.65
N ARG A 47 -6.63 10.22 2.81
CA ARG A 47 -6.96 10.50 1.41
C ARG A 47 -8.38 10.04 1.14
N ALA A 48 -9.25 10.97 0.73
CA ALA A 48 -10.66 10.68 0.46
C ALA A 48 -11.36 9.87 1.59
N GLY A 49 -11.01 10.14 2.85
CA GLY A 49 -11.55 9.43 4.02
C GLY A 49 -10.89 8.07 4.34
N CYS A 50 -9.90 7.63 3.56
CA CYS A 50 -9.15 6.40 3.78
C CYS A 50 -7.72 6.68 4.27
N GLN A 51 -7.27 5.95 5.29
CA GLN A 51 -5.90 6.05 5.80
C GLN A 51 -4.94 5.31 4.87
N VAL A 52 -3.92 5.99 4.35
CA VAL A 52 -2.86 5.41 3.52
C VAL A 52 -1.50 5.77 4.10
N LEU A 53 -0.47 5.01 3.74
CA LEU A 53 0.91 5.33 4.06
C LEU A 53 1.55 6.02 2.86
N PHE A 54 1.82 7.31 2.98
CA PHE A 54 2.60 8.05 1.99
C PHE A 54 4.07 7.70 2.17
N VAL A 55 4.76 7.33 1.09
CA VAL A 55 6.16 6.91 1.07
C VAL A 55 6.92 7.69 0.03
N PHE A 56 8.17 8.07 0.33
CA PHE A 56 9.01 8.82 -0.60
C PHE A 56 10.50 8.54 -0.37
N ASP A 57 11.29 8.67 -1.43
CA ASP A 57 12.75 8.61 -1.34
C ASP A 57 13.28 9.85 -0.61
N ALA A 58 14.19 9.63 0.34
CA ALA A 58 14.74 10.70 1.18
C ALA A 58 15.66 11.66 0.40
N ALA A 59 16.29 11.20 -0.68
CA ALA A 59 17.19 11.99 -1.52
C ALA A 59 16.47 12.65 -2.69
N ASP A 60 15.37 12.06 -3.18
CA ASP A 60 14.54 12.60 -4.25
C ASP A 60 13.04 12.46 -3.91
N PRO A 61 12.44 13.44 -3.20
CA PRO A 61 11.04 13.40 -2.78
C PRO A 61 10.03 13.30 -3.93
N GLY A 62 10.44 13.62 -5.18
CA GLY A 62 9.61 13.40 -6.36
C GLY A 62 9.29 11.93 -6.60
N ARG A 63 10.14 11.02 -6.12
CA ARG A 63 9.92 9.56 -6.16
C ARG A 63 9.11 9.14 -4.95
N SER A 64 7.79 9.26 -5.09
CA SER A 64 6.85 9.00 -4.02
C SER A 64 5.72 8.08 -4.47
N GLY A 65 4.94 7.62 -3.49
CA GLY A 65 3.72 6.88 -3.73
C GLY A 65 2.90 6.70 -2.47
N GLU A 66 1.76 6.05 -2.62
CA GLU A 66 0.84 5.77 -1.55
C GLU A 66 0.60 4.26 -1.44
N VAL A 67 0.64 3.77 -0.21
CA VAL A 67 0.42 2.37 0.13
C VAL A 67 -0.90 2.23 0.89
N GLY A 68 -1.78 1.41 0.36
CA GLY A 68 -3.03 0.99 0.98
C GLY A 68 -2.85 -0.31 1.77
N CYS A 69 -3.92 -0.69 2.47
CA CYS A 69 -4.04 -2.01 3.08
C CYS A 69 -5.50 -2.43 3.02
N ASP A 70 -5.78 -3.48 2.27
CA ASP A 70 -7.13 -3.88 1.89
C ASP A 70 -7.39 -5.33 2.28
N PHE A 71 -8.63 -5.62 2.69
CA PHE A 71 -9.06 -6.97 3.04
C PHE A 71 -9.81 -7.59 1.87
N ASP A 72 -9.27 -8.71 1.38
CA ASP A 72 -9.98 -9.61 0.49
C ASP A 72 -10.54 -10.81 1.29
N ARG A 73 -11.70 -11.34 0.91
CA ARG A 73 -12.32 -12.46 1.65
C ARG A 73 -11.62 -13.79 1.44
N ALA A 74 -11.05 -14.03 0.26
CA ALA A 74 -10.37 -15.28 -0.04
C ALA A 74 -8.94 -15.28 0.49
N SER A 75 -8.29 -14.13 0.36
CA SER A 75 -6.87 -13.99 0.65
C SER A 75 -6.67 -13.47 2.07
N GLY A 76 -7.45 -12.51 2.56
CA GLY A 76 -7.26 -11.76 3.81
C GLY A 76 -6.62 -10.39 3.56
N TRP A 77 -5.98 -9.79 4.58
CA TRP A 77 -5.34 -8.48 4.48
C TRP A 77 -4.04 -8.48 3.65
N ALA A 78 -3.92 -7.51 2.75
CA ALA A 78 -2.71 -7.29 1.95
C ALA A 78 -2.42 -5.79 1.76
N PHE A 79 -1.14 -5.46 1.64
CA PHE A 79 -0.70 -4.13 1.26
C PHE A 79 -0.79 -3.95 -0.26
N THR A 80 -1.25 -2.78 -0.68
CA THR A 80 -1.50 -2.44 -2.09
C THR A 80 -0.77 -1.15 -2.45
N TRP A 81 -0.29 -1.04 -3.68
CA TRP A 81 0.18 0.23 -4.22
C TRP A 81 -1.00 0.97 -4.82
N VAL A 82 -1.31 2.16 -4.30
CA VAL A 82 -2.58 2.85 -4.61
C VAL A 82 -2.67 3.27 -6.08
N ALA A 83 -1.55 3.66 -6.69
CA ALA A 83 -1.55 4.20 -8.04
C ALA A 83 -2.00 3.20 -9.12
N ASP A 84 -1.70 1.91 -8.93
CA ASP A 84 -1.97 0.84 -9.91
C ASP A 84 -2.80 -0.33 -9.34
N GLY A 85 -3.10 -0.30 -8.03
CA GLY A 85 -3.82 -1.36 -7.33
C GLY A 85 -3.04 -2.66 -7.13
N SER A 86 -1.75 -2.70 -7.48
CA SER A 86 -0.96 -3.93 -7.39
C SER A 86 -0.70 -4.34 -5.94
N ILE A 87 -0.73 -5.65 -5.68
CA ILE A 87 -0.44 -6.21 -4.36
C ILE A 87 1.07 -6.17 -4.12
N LEU A 88 1.48 -5.54 -3.03
CA LEU A 88 2.88 -5.52 -2.58
C LEU A 88 3.22 -6.76 -1.77
N GLY A 89 2.25 -7.30 -1.04
CA GLY A 89 2.41 -8.48 -0.21
C GLY A 89 1.38 -8.56 0.92
N ARG A 90 1.42 -9.67 1.64
CA ARG A 90 0.54 -9.94 2.78
C ARG A 90 0.97 -9.15 4.01
N VAL A 91 0.05 -8.91 4.95
CA VAL A 91 0.40 -8.22 6.21
C VAL A 91 1.38 -8.99 7.08
N GLN A 92 1.49 -10.31 6.90
CA GLN A 92 2.48 -11.17 7.56
C GLN A 92 3.92 -10.95 7.02
N ASP A 93 4.05 -10.48 5.78
CA ASP A 93 5.34 -10.37 5.08
C ASP A 93 5.87 -8.93 5.05
N VAL A 94 5.68 -8.20 6.16
CA VAL A 94 5.91 -6.74 6.22
C VAL A 94 7.32 -6.31 5.81
N HIS A 95 8.35 -7.11 6.12
CA HIS A 95 9.74 -6.82 5.72
C HIS A 95 9.95 -6.94 4.21
N ALA A 96 9.31 -7.91 3.56
CA ALA A 96 9.35 -8.07 2.11
C ALA A 96 8.60 -6.92 1.44
N VAL A 97 7.46 -6.50 1.99
CA VAL A 97 6.70 -5.33 1.52
C VAL A 97 7.53 -4.05 1.65
N ALA A 98 8.23 -3.84 2.76
CA ALA A 98 9.13 -2.70 2.92
C ALA A 98 10.27 -2.71 1.89
N ALA A 99 10.78 -3.89 1.52
CA ALA A 99 11.76 -4.04 0.44
C ALA A 99 11.17 -3.63 -0.92
N ALA A 100 9.96 -4.10 -1.23
CA ALA A 100 9.27 -3.78 -2.47
C ALA A 100 8.97 -2.27 -2.59
N ILE A 101 8.57 -1.63 -1.48
CA ILE A 101 8.38 -0.17 -1.43
C ILE A 101 9.69 0.54 -1.74
N ALA A 102 10.78 0.17 -1.07
CA ALA A 102 12.09 0.77 -1.32
C ALA A 102 12.52 0.60 -2.78
N ALA A 103 12.27 -0.55 -3.40
CA ALA A 103 12.55 -0.78 -4.82
C ALA A 103 11.68 0.08 -5.76
N ARG A 104 10.44 0.41 -5.37
CA ARG A 104 9.55 1.30 -6.17
C ARG A 104 9.88 2.77 -6.01
N THR A 105 10.32 3.19 -4.83
CA THR A 105 10.69 4.60 -4.56
C THR A 105 12.14 4.88 -4.95
N SER A 106 13.02 3.88 -4.94
CA SER A 106 14.35 4.03 -5.53
C SER A 106 14.23 3.90 -7.04
N GLY A 107 14.60 4.96 -7.76
CA GLY A 107 14.80 4.84 -9.20
C GLY A 107 15.96 3.87 -9.43
N TRP A 108 15.68 2.76 -10.11
CA TRP A 108 16.71 1.86 -10.60
C TRP A 108 17.58 2.64 -11.60
N GLY A 109 18.72 3.18 -11.12
CA GLY A 109 19.57 4.01 -11.95
C GLY A 109 20.56 4.87 -11.18
N ARG A 110 21.61 4.24 -10.62
CA ARG A 110 22.95 4.82 -10.64
C ARG A 110 23.83 3.84 -11.42
N ARG A 111 23.95 4.11 -12.72
CA ARG A 111 25.12 3.74 -13.52
C ARG A 111 25.97 5.01 -13.65
#